data_AF-A0AA37M8G9-F1
#
_entry.id   AF-A0AA37M8G9-F1
#
_cell.length_a   1.000
_cell.length_b   1.000
_cell.length_c   1.000
_cell.angle_alpha   90.00
_cell.angle_beta   90.00
_cell.angle_gamma   90.00
#
_symmetry.space_group_name_H-M   'P 1'
#
loop_
_entity.id
_entity.type
_entity.pdbx_description
1 polymer ?
#
loop_
_entity_poly.entity_id
_entity_poly.type
_entity_poly.pdbx_seq_one_letter_code
_entity_poly.pdbx_strand_id
1 'polypeptide(L)'
;MTEALARGWLLAWIAFGAPPAGALVLLLVHRITGGRWGEALAPVLRPVAALLPLVALGFLGVALALPALYPWAADPGAVKPDVAALYLNPLLFVARGAVALLGWSVLAGLVLAGRRTRLVAGLGLAFYGLTISLVPVDWILSLEPRFTSSAFGAGFALHQILAALSLAAVASPRGLDERIAPDLANLLLATLLGVLYIGLMSYVVAWYGDLPPKAAYYLRRAAEPYPALMAASVAAGGLLPFLLLLLGAVRRSPGALRLVGLLVLVGLVSRACWLVLPAWGPGAGGAALAAGLWLAGLVVVARLALRLAGRLGGRLRHA
;
A
#
# COMPACT_ATOMS: atom_id res chain seq x y z
N MET A 1 -18.57 13.91 9.87
CA MET A 1 -17.34 14.10 9.06
C MET A 1 -17.77 14.67 7.72
N THR A 2 -17.19 15.79 7.25
CA THR A 2 -17.50 16.30 5.91
C THR A 2 -17.05 15.31 4.83
N GLU A 3 -17.64 15.33 3.64
CA GLU A 3 -17.24 14.43 2.54
C GLU A 3 -15.74 14.52 2.22
N ALA A 4 -15.17 15.73 2.24
CA ALA A 4 -13.74 15.93 2.01
C ALA A 4 -12.86 15.23 3.06
N LEU A 5 -13.25 15.28 4.33
CA LEU A 5 -12.53 14.60 5.41
C LEU A 5 -12.64 13.07 5.30
N ALA A 6 -13.80 12.55 4.89
CA ALA A 6 -13.99 11.12 4.66
C ALA A 6 -13.11 10.62 3.51
N ARG A 7 -13.20 11.29 2.36
CA ARG A 7 -12.43 10.98 1.14
C ARG A 7 -10.92 11.09 1.41
N GLY A 8 -10.51 12.15 2.10
CA GLY A 8 -9.12 12.32 2.53
C GLY A 8 -8.65 11.21 3.49
N TRP A 9 -9.52 10.76 4.40
CA TRP A 9 -9.23 9.64 5.29
C TRP A 9 -8.93 8.35 4.51
N LEU A 10 -9.76 8.00 3.52
CA LEU A 10 -9.54 6.80 2.71
C LEU A 10 -8.18 6.83 2.02
N LEU A 11 -7.84 7.95 1.37
CA LEU A 11 -6.56 8.11 0.67
C LEU A 11 -5.37 8.03 1.64
N ALA A 12 -5.44 8.72 2.78
CA ALA A 12 -4.39 8.68 3.80
C ALA A 12 -4.23 7.27 4.39
N TRP A 13 -5.34 6.57 4.64
CA TRP A 13 -5.36 5.22 5.16
C TRP A 13 -4.75 4.21 4.18
N ILE A 14 -5.07 4.30 2.88
CA ILE A 14 -4.45 3.48 1.83
C ILE A 14 -2.94 3.72 1.77
N ALA A 15 -2.51 4.99 1.74
CA ALA A 15 -1.09 5.35 1.66
C ALA A 15 -0.32 4.91 2.92
N PHE A 16 -0.89 5.12 4.11
CA PHE A 16 -0.30 4.72 5.38
C PHE A 16 -0.25 3.20 5.55
N GLY A 17 -1.27 2.48 5.08
CA GLY A 17 -1.38 1.02 5.21
C GLY A 17 -0.43 0.24 4.30
N ALA A 18 0.06 0.85 3.22
CA ALA A 18 0.90 0.15 2.25
C ALA A 18 2.26 -0.34 2.81
N PRO A 19 3.09 0.50 3.47
CA PRO A 19 4.35 0.01 4.06
C PRO A 19 4.17 -1.05 5.16
N PRO A 20 3.23 -0.95 6.13
CA PRO A 20 2.98 -2.00 7.12
C PRO A 20 2.65 -3.37 6.50
N ALA A 21 1.77 -3.39 5.50
CA ALA A 21 1.40 -4.63 4.82
C ALA A 21 2.57 -5.21 4.00
N GLY A 22 3.31 -4.37 3.28
CA GLY A 22 4.52 -4.80 2.56
C GLY A 22 5.61 -5.31 3.50
N ALA A 23 5.78 -4.71 4.67
CA ALA A 23 6.75 -5.14 5.66
C ALA A 23 6.40 -6.53 6.23
N LEU A 24 5.12 -6.80 6.48
CA LEU A 24 4.67 -8.15 6.84
C LEU A 24 5.07 -9.17 5.75
N VAL A 25 4.73 -8.89 4.49
CA VAL A 25 5.05 -9.80 3.37
C VAL A 25 6.54 -10.07 3.29
N LEU A 26 7.38 -9.02 3.34
CA LEU A 26 8.85 -9.16 3.29
C LEU A 26 9.39 -9.99 4.46
N LEU A 27 8.85 -9.83 5.67
CA LEU A 27 9.26 -10.61 6.85
C LEU A 27 8.88 -12.09 6.72
N LEU A 28 7.72 -12.40 6.13
CA LEU A 28 7.29 -13.77 5.85
C LEU A 28 8.14 -14.39 4.73
N VAL A 29 8.37 -13.66 3.63
CA VAL A 29 9.26 -14.11 2.53
C VAL A 29 10.65 -14.41 3.07
N HIS A 30 11.25 -13.47 3.80
CA HIS A 30 12.58 -13.67 4.41
C HIS A 30 12.62 -14.87 5.37
N ARG A 31 11.51 -15.20 6.04
CA ARG A 31 11.48 -16.39 6.90
C ARG A 31 11.65 -17.69 6.12
N ILE A 32 11.17 -17.72 4.87
CA ILE A 32 11.28 -18.88 3.97
C ILE A 32 12.64 -18.88 3.28
N THR A 33 13.06 -17.73 2.74
CA THR A 33 14.24 -17.64 1.87
C THR A 33 15.55 -17.38 2.62
N GLY A 34 15.51 -16.79 3.81
CA GLY A 34 16.70 -16.37 4.55
C GLY A 34 17.42 -15.18 3.92
N GLY A 35 18.73 -15.08 4.14
CA GLY A 35 19.60 -14.06 3.55
C GLY A 35 19.86 -12.84 4.43
N ARG A 36 21.05 -12.26 4.27
CA ARG A 36 21.55 -11.15 5.10
C ARG A 36 20.72 -9.87 4.96
N TRP A 37 20.12 -9.65 3.79
CA TRP A 37 19.25 -8.50 3.53
C TRP A 37 18.10 -8.41 4.54
N GLY A 38 17.45 -9.52 4.87
CA GLY A 38 16.28 -9.50 5.74
C GLY A 38 16.65 -9.22 7.20
N GLU A 39 17.83 -9.64 7.62
CA GLU A 39 18.40 -9.31 8.94
C GLU A 39 18.77 -7.83 9.02
N ALA A 40 19.41 -7.29 7.99
CA ALA A 40 19.78 -5.87 7.91
C ALA A 40 18.55 -4.94 7.89
N LEU A 41 17.46 -5.34 7.22
CA LEU A 41 16.23 -4.54 7.12
C LEU A 41 15.25 -4.78 8.28
N ALA A 42 15.40 -5.87 9.05
CA ALA A 42 14.51 -6.20 10.17
C ALA A 42 14.31 -5.08 11.20
N PRO A 43 15.33 -4.25 11.56
CA PRO A 43 15.15 -3.12 12.47
C PRO A 43 14.13 -2.09 12.00
N VAL A 44 13.85 -2.01 10.69
CA VAL A 44 12.80 -1.15 10.13
C VAL A 44 11.53 -1.95 9.85
N LEU A 45 11.64 -3.11 9.21
CA LEU A 45 10.47 -3.88 8.78
C LEU A 45 9.62 -4.38 9.95
N ARG A 46 10.24 -4.81 11.07
CA ARG A 46 9.50 -5.29 12.25
C ARG A 46 8.62 -4.20 12.87
N PRO A 47 9.14 -3.03 13.28
CA PRO A 47 8.28 -1.98 13.84
C PRO A 47 7.26 -1.45 12.82
N VAL A 48 7.58 -1.42 11.52
CA VAL A 48 6.61 -1.02 10.48
C VAL A 48 5.46 -2.04 10.38
N ALA A 49 5.75 -3.35 10.39
CA ALA A 49 4.71 -4.38 10.41
C ALA A 49 3.88 -4.36 11.70
N ALA A 50 4.46 -3.92 12.83
CA ALA A 50 3.75 -3.74 14.10
C ALA A 50 2.65 -2.67 14.05
N LEU A 51 2.60 -1.86 13.00
CA LEU A 51 1.55 -0.86 12.77
C LEU A 51 0.29 -1.47 12.12
N LEU A 52 0.29 -2.73 11.69
CA LEU A 52 -0.89 -3.35 11.07
C LEU A 52 -2.16 -3.31 11.93
N PRO A 53 -2.11 -3.53 13.25
CA PRO A 53 -3.28 -3.30 14.11
C PRO A 53 -3.81 -1.86 14.06
N LEU A 54 -2.92 -0.87 13.94
CA LEU A 54 -3.33 0.53 13.77
C LEU A 54 -3.99 0.76 12.41
N VAL A 55 -3.49 0.13 11.34
CA VAL A 55 -4.14 0.13 10.02
C VAL A 55 -5.53 -0.51 10.10
N ALA A 56 -5.67 -1.63 10.82
CA ALA A 56 -6.95 -2.30 11.05
C ALA A 56 -7.94 -1.40 11.82
N LEU A 57 -7.49 -0.70 12.86
CA LEU A 57 -8.31 0.29 13.57
C LEU A 57 -8.70 1.46 12.65
N GLY A 58 -7.78 1.90 11.78
CA GLY A 58 -8.06 2.97 10.82
C GLY A 58 -9.18 2.63 9.82
N PHE A 59 -9.38 1.34 9.53
CA PHE A 59 -10.48 0.88 8.67
C PHE A 59 -11.86 1.19 9.26
N LEU A 60 -11.99 1.36 10.58
CA LEU A 60 -13.25 1.81 11.19
C LEU A 60 -13.71 3.15 10.62
N GLY A 61 -12.79 4.08 10.37
CA GLY A 61 -13.14 5.36 9.73
C GLY A 61 -13.65 5.20 8.30
N VAL A 62 -13.20 4.17 7.57
CA VAL A 62 -13.72 3.83 6.24
C VAL A 62 -15.12 3.21 6.37
N ALA A 63 -15.29 2.25 7.27
CA ALA A 63 -16.57 1.59 7.51
C ALA A 63 -17.67 2.57 7.97
N LEU A 64 -17.34 3.51 8.86
CA LEU A 64 -18.29 4.52 9.34
C LEU A 64 -18.65 5.58 8.28
N ALA A 65 -17.84 5.71 7.23
CA ALA A 65 -18.02 6.69 6.16
C ALA A 65 -18.44 6.05 4.81
N LEU A 66 -18.87 4.80 4.81
CA LEU A 66 -19.18 4.00 3.62
C LEU A 66 -20.04 4.75 2.58
N PRO A 67 -21.22 5.30 2.92
CA PRO A 67 -22.06 6.01 1.95
C PRO A 67 -21.43 7.31 1.41
N ALA A 68 -20.57 7.97 2.19
CA ALA A 68 -19.87 9.18 1.76
C ALA A 68 -18.69 8.88 0.81
N LEU A 69 -18.17 7.65 0.86
CA LEU A 69 -17.01 7.21 0.10
C LEU A 69 -17.39 6.47 -1.19
N TYR A 70 -18.40 5.60 -1.12
CA TYR A 70 -18.68 4.61 -2.16
C TYR A 70 -20.08 4.80 -2.75
N PRO A 71 -20.20 5.01 -4.08
CA PRO A 71 -21.50 5.21 -4.72
C PRO A 71 -22.49 4.06 -4.50
N TRP A 72 -22.01 2.81 -4.53
CA TRP A 72 -22.83 1.62 -4.31
C TRP A 72 -23.35 1.48 -2.88
N ALA A 73 -22.71 2.14 -1.91
CA ALA A 73 -23.17 2.17 -0.52
C ALA A 73 -24.19 3.28 -0.27
N ALA A 74 -24.12 4.37 -1.03
CA ALA A 74 -25.13 5.43 -1.02
C ALA A 74 -26.39 5.04 -1.81
N ASP A 75 -26.20 4.37 -2.95
CA ASP A 75 -27.26 3.89 -3.82
C ASP A 75 -26.92 2.47 -4.31
N PRO A 76 -27.56 1.42 -3.78
CA PRO A 76 -27.38 0.04 -4.25
C PRO A 76 -27.70 -0.14 -5.74
N GLY A 77 -28.50 0.75 -6.35
CA GLY A 77 -28.80 0.76 -7.79
C GLY A 77 -27.61 1.14 -8.68
N ALA A 78 -26.51 1.65 -8.10
CA ALA A 78 -25.29 1.97 -8.86
C ALA A 78 -24.56 0.74 -9.40
N VAL A 79 -24.92 -0.46 -8.93
CA VAL A 79 -24.34 -1.75 -9.34
C VAL A 79 -25.44 -2.75 -9.70
N LYS A 80 -25.07 -3.85 -10.35
CA LYS A 80 -26.02 -4.91 -10.70
C LYS A 80 -26.64 -5.53 -9.43
N PRO A 81 -27.91 -5.96 -9.45
CA PRO A 81 -28.60 -6.48 -8.26
C PRO A 81 -27.88 -7.68 -7.59
N ASP A 82 -27.32 -8.58 -8.40
CA ASP A 82 -26.52 -9.72 -7.94
C ASP A 82 -25.23 -9.25 -7.24
N VAL A 83 -24.53 -8.26 -7.80
CA VAL A 83 -23.33 -7.68 -7.20
C VAL A 83 -23.66 -6.97 -5.88
N ALA A 84 -24.75 -6.20 -5.83
CA ALA A 84 -25.21 -5.56 -4.58
C ALA A 84 -25.50 -6.62 -3.50
N ALA A 85 -26.25 -7.66 -3.85
CA ALA A 85 -26.65 -8.70 -2.89
C ALA A 85 -25.47 -9.56 -2.41
N LEU A 86 -24.57 -9.96 -3.31
CA LEU A 86 -23.57 -11.00 -3.04
C LEU A 86 -22.16 -10.47 -2.78
N TYR A 87 -21.84 -9.22 -3.14
CA TYR A 87 -20.46 -8.73 -3.06
C TYR A 87 -20.33 -7.31 -2.50
N LEU A 88 -20.89 -6.29 -3.17
CA LEU A 88 -20.84 -4.87 -2.77
C LEU A 88 -22.06 -4.49 -1.92
N ASN A 89 -22.19 -5.12 -0.75
CA ASN A 89 -23.04 -4.62 0.33
C ASN A 89 -22.19 -4.26 1.57
N PRO A 90 -22.66 -3.36 2.43
CA PRO A 90 -21.90 -2.88 3.58
C PRO A 90 -21.41 -4.01 4.50
N LEU A 91 -22.24 -5.02 4.78
CA LEU A 91 -21.88 -6.13 5.66
C LEU A 91 -20.72 -6.95 5.11
N LEU A 92 -20.84 -7.44 3.87
CA LEU A 92 -19.80 -8.28 3.26
C LEU A 92 -18.52 -7.48 2.98
N PHE A 93 -18.62 -6.20 2.62
CA PHE A 93 -17.47 -5.31 2.48
C PHE A 93 -16.69 -5.17 3.79
N VAL A 94 -17.38 -4.85 4.89
CA VAL A 94 -16.74 -4.69 6.20
C VAL A 94 -16.18 -6.03 6.69
N ALA A 95 -16.90 -7.13 6.49
CA ALA A 95 -16.45 -8.46 6.88
C ALA A 95 -15.16 -8.88 6.15
N ARG A 96 -15.09 -8.72 4.82
CA ARG A 96 -13.87 -9.04 4.05
C ARG A 96 -12.69 -8.17 4.48
N GLY A 97 -12.91 -6.87 4.63
CA GLY A 97 -11.89 -5.93 5.10
C GLY A 97 -11.37 -6.30 6.50
N ALA A 98 -12.29 -6.60 7.43
CA ALA A 98 -11.96 -7.00 8.80
C ALA A 98 -11.19 -8.32 8.84
N VAL A 99 -11.63 -9.36 8.12
CA VAL A 99 -10.94 -10.66 8.05
C VAL A 99 -9.51 -10.48 7.54
N ALA A 100 -9.32 -9.73 6.46
CA ALA A 100 -7.98 -9.46 5.92
C ALA A 100 -7.10 -8.71 6.92
N LEU A 101 -7.56 -7.58 7.44
CA LEU A 101 -6.76 -6.70 8.30
C LEU A 101 -6.47 -7.30 9.68
N LEU A 102 -7.44 -7.99 10.28
CA LEU A 102 -7.24 -8.72 11.53
C LEU A 102 -6.29 -9.91 11.32
N GLY A 103 -6.47 -10.66 10.22
CA GLY A 103 -5.56 -11.75 9.87
C GLY A 103 -4.12 -11.28 9.66
N TRP A 104 -3.92 -10.18 8.93
CA TRP A 104 -2.58 -9.58 8.76
C TRP A 104 -2.01 -9.08 10.09
N SER A 105 -2.85 -8.50 10.96
CA SER A 105 -2.44 -8.06 12.30
C SER A 105 -2.01 -9.21 13.21
N VAL A 106 -2.74 -10.33 13.18
CA VAL A 106 -2.37 -11.56 13.89
C VAL A 106 -1.05 -12.12 13.37
N LEU A 107 -0.88 -12.20 12.05
CA LEU A 107 0.37 -12.64 11.44
C LEU A 107 1.55 -11.74 11.82
N ALA A 108 1.36 -10.42 11.84
CA ALA A 108 2.37 -9.48 12.32
C ALA A 108 2.73 -9.73 13.79
N GLY A 109 1.74 -9.93 14.66
CA GLY A 109 1.95 -10.30 16.06
C GLY A 109 2.77 -11.59 16.22
N LEU A 110 2.45 -12.63 15.44
CA LEU A 110 3.20 -13.89 15.44
C LEU A 110 4.66 -13.72 14.99
N VAL A 111 4.88 -12.91 13.95
CA VAL A 111 6.22 -12.56 13.46
C VAL A 111 7.04 -11.84 14.54
N LEU A 112 6.42 -10.86 15.23
CA LEU A 112 7.05 -10.07 16.28
C LEU A 112 7.33 -10.89 17.54
N ALA A 113 6.45 -11.82 17.89
CA ALA A 113 6.62 -12.76 19.00
C ALA A 113 7.66 -13.87 18.71
N GLY A 114 8.30 -13.87 17.53
CA GLY A 114 9.25 -14.91 17.12
C GLY A 114 8.60 -16.25 16.75
N ARG A 115 7.27 -16.35 16.78
CA ARG A 115 6.48 -17.56 16.46
C ARG A 115 6.25 -17.75 14.96
N ARG A 116 7.25 -17.40 14.15
CA ARG A 116 7.21 -17.45 12.68
C ARG A 116 7.89 -18.71 12.16
N THR A 117 7.27 -19.88 12.30
CA THR A 117 7.81 -21.09 11.63
C THR A 117 7.74 -20.92 10.09
N ARG A 118 8.48 -21.74 9.33
CA ARG A 118 8.38 -21.73 7.86
C ARG A 118 6.95 -22.02 7.38
N LEU A 119 6.22 -22.89 8.09
CA LEU A 119 4.82 -23.18 7.81
C LEU A 119 3.92 -21.96 8.03
N VAL A 120 4.06 -21.26 9.16
CA VAL A 120 3.31 -20.02 9.43
C VAL A 120 3.61 -18.97 8.36
N ALA A 121 4.87 -18.87 7.91
CA ALA A 121 5.24 -17.97 6.83
C ALA A 121 4.58 -18.33 5.49
N GLY A 122 4.60 -19.62 5.11
CA GLY A 122 3.96 -20.09 3.88
C GLY A 122 2.44 -19.91 3.89
N LEU A 123 1.76 -20.33 4.97
CA LEU A 123 0.32 -20.14 5.12
C LEU A 123 -0.06 -18.66 5.21
N GLY A 124 0.74 -17.85 5.88
CA GLY A 124 0.54 -16.40 5.95
C GLY A 124 0.64 -15.72 4.59
N LEU A 125 1.59 -16.13 3.75
CA LEU A 125 1.71 -15.62 2.37
C LEU A 125 0.54 -16.08 1.49
N ALA A 126 0.07 -17.33 1.64
CA ALA A 126 -1.12 -17.80 0.94
C ALA A 126 -2.37 -17.01 1.35
N PHE A 127 -2.57 -16.80 2.65
CA PHE A 127 -3.65 -15.97 3.18
C PHE A 127 -3.58 -14.53 2.67
N TYR A 128 -2.39 -13.92 2.69
CA TYR A 128 -2.17 -12.59 2.12
C TYR A 128 -2.50 -12.57 0.62
N GLY A 129 -2.03 -13.54 -0.17
CA GLY A 129 -2.30 -13.62 -1.61
C GLY A 129 -3.79 -13.74 -1.96
N LEU A 130 -4.55 -14.50 -1.16
CA LEU A 130 -6.00 -14.60 -1.33
C LEU A 130 -6.70 -13.29 -0.96
N THR A 131 -6.36 -12.71 0.19
CA THR A 131 -7.03 -11.50 0.69
C THR A 131 -6.68 -10.26 -0.13
N ILE A 132 -5.42 -10.09 -0.57
CA ILE A 132 -4.98 -8.97 -1.41
C ILE A 132 -5.59 -8.99 -2.82
N SER A 133 -6.10 -10.14 -3.27
CA SER A 133 -6.85 -10.24 -4.53
C SER A 133 -8.25 -9.62 -4.43
N LEU A 134 -8.78 -9.46 -3.22
CA LEU A 134 -10.14 -8.96 -2.95
C LEU A 134 -10.13 -7.52 -2.42
N VAL A 135 -9.34 -7.26 -1.37
CA VAL A 135 -9.46 -6.00 -0.62
C VAL A 135 -9.14 -4.73 -1.42
N PRO A 136 -8.23 -4.70 -2.41
CA PRO A 136 -8.01 -3.51 -3.21
C PRO A 136 -9.14 -3.26 -4.22
N VAL A 137 -9.85 -4.32 -4.63
CA VAL A 137 -11.09 -4.19 -5.43
C VAL A 137 -12.14 -3.48 -4.59
N ASP A 138 -12.31 -3.92 -3.34
CA ASP A 138 -13.22 -3.28 -2.39
C ASP A 138 -12.79 -1.83 -2.11
N TRP A 139 -11.56 -1.60 -1.68
CA TRP A 139 -11.17 -0.30 -1.14
C TRP A 139 -10.95 0.77 -2.21
N ILE A 140 -10.54 0.39 -3.42
CA ILE A 140 -10.15 1.33 -4.48
C ILE A 140 -11.04 1.19 -5.71
N LEU A 141 -11.13 -0.01 -6.32
CA LEU A 141 -11.86 -0.12 -7.60
C LEU A 141 -13.37 0.10 -7.43
N SER A 142 -13.95 -0.27 -6.29
CA SER A 142 -15.38 -0.10 -6.04
C SER A 142 -15.81 1.37 -5.88
N LEU A 143 -14.87 2.32 -5.81
CA LEU A 143 -15.18 3.75 -5.98
C LEU A 143 -15.80 4.02 -7.36
N GLU A 144 -15.44 3.21 -8.35
CA GLU A 144 -15.96 3.26 -9.72
C GLU A 144 -16.35 1.84 -10.18
N PRO A 145 -17.48 1.29 -9.70
CA PRO A 145 -17.77 -0.14 -9.76
C PRO A 145 -17.99 -0.71 -11.17
N ARG A 146 -18.09 0.16 -12.19
CA ARG A 146 -18.14 -0.24 -13.60
C ARG A 146 -16.76 -0.61 -14.17
N PHE A 147 -15.68 -0.20 -13.50
CA PHE A 147 -14.32 -0.55 -13.89
C PHE A 147 -13.85 -1.82 -13.18
N THR A 148 -13.24 -2.73 -13.94
CA THR A 148 -12.70 -3.99 -13.42
C THR A 148 -11.30 -4.26 -13.97
N SER A 149 -10.44 -4.81 -13.13
CA SER A 149 -9.09 -5.26 -13.50
C SER A 149 -8.65 -6.43 -12.64
N SER A 150 -8.40 -7.57 -13.27
CA SER A 150 -7.91 -8.79 -12.60
C SER A 150 -6.48 -8.65 -12.07
N ALA A 151 -5.65 -7.84 -12.75
CA ALA A 151 -4.25 -7.60 -12.34
C ALA A 151 -4.11 -6.61 -11.17
N PHE A 152 -5.21 -5.97 -10.74
CA PHE A 152 -5.16 -4.89 -9.76
C PHE A 152 -4.66 -5.36 -8.38
N GLY A 153 -5.12 -6.51 -7.89
CA GLY A 153 -4.69 -7.07 -6.61
C GLY A 153 -3.17 -7.32 -6.57
N ALA A 154 -2.64 -7.96 -7.62
CA ALA A 154 -1.20 -8.20 -7.76
C ALA A 154 -0.40 -6.89 -7.86
N GLY A 155 -0.89 -5.90 -8.63
CA GLY A 155 -0.29 -4.59 -8.72
C GLY A 155 -0.26 -3.85 -7.37
N PHE A 156 -1.31 -3.99 -6.57
CA PHE A 156 -1.37 -3.40 -5.24
C PHE A 156 -0.47 -4.14 -4.24
N ALA A 157 -0.33 -5.46 -4.33
CA ALA A 157 0.64 -6.22 -3.53
C ALA A 157 2.08 -5.76 -3.79
N LEU A 158 2.47 -5.61 -5.06
CA LEU A 158 3.78 -5.08 -5.45
C LEU A 158 3.98 -3.63 -4.98
N HIS A 159 2.94 -2.80 -5.04
CA HIS A 159 2.96 -1.45 -4.47
C HIS A 159 3.27 -1.48 -2.97
N GLN A 160 2.64 -2.36 -2.20
CA GLN A 160 2.88 -2.48 -0.76
C GLN A 160 4.32 -2.93 -0.46
N ILE A 161 4.81 -3.96 -1.14
CA ILE A 161 6.19 -4.47 -0.99
C ILE A 161 7.20 -3.35 -1.32
N LEU A 162 6.99 -2.65 -2.44
CA LEU A 162 7.86 -1.55 -2.87
C LEU A 162 7.83 -0.39 -1.85
N ALA A 163 6.66 -0.05 -1.31
CA ALA A 163 6.54 0.96 -0.27
C ALA A 163 7.36 0.60 0.99
N ALA A 164 7.32 -0.67 1.41
CA ALA A 164 8.08 -1.15 2.57
C ALA A 164 9.60 -1.14 2.34
N LEU A 165 10.06 -1.60 1.16
CA LEU A 165 11.47 -1.54 0.78
C LEU A 165 11.98 -0.09 0.69
N SER A 166 11.20 0.80 0.07
CA SER A 166 11.54 2.21 -0.06
C SER A 166 11.59 2.92 1.29
N LEU A 167 10.68 2.58 2.21
CA LEU A 167 10.73 3.08 3.59
C LEU A 167 11.97 2.57 4.33
N ALA A 168 12.35 1.30 4.14
CA ALA A 168 13.57 0.74 4.71
C ALA A 168 14.83 1.40 4.13
N ALA A 169 14.83 1.73 2.84
CA ALA A 169 15.90 2.47 2.19
C ALA A 169 16.04 3.88 2.78
N VAL A 170 14.95 4.63 2.92
CA VAL A 170 14.93 5.98 3.52
C VAL A 170 15.41 5.97 4.97
N ALA A 171 14.95 4.99 5.75
CA ALA A 171 15.31 4.83 7.15
C ALA A 171 16.78 4.41 7.34
N SER A 172 17.36 3.70 6.36
CA SER A 172 18.78 3.32 6.30
C SER A 172 19.29 2.75 7.63
N PRO A 173 18.80 1.56 8.06
CA PRO A 173 19.19 0.98 9.35
C PRO A 173 20.71 0.76 9.43
N ARG A 174 21.27 0.77 10.64
CA ARG A 174 22.74 0.64 10.85
C ARG A 174 23.37 -0.61 10.23
N GLY A 175 22.59 -1.68 10.07
CA GLY A 175 23.05 -2.91 9.42
C GLY A 175 23.09 -2.84 7.88
N LEU A 176 22.61 -1.76 7.27
CA LEU A 176 22.67 -1.53 5.82
C LEU A 176 24.00 -0.85 5.47
N ASP A 177 25.01 -1.65 5.18
CA ASP A 177 26.33 -1.22 4.72
C ASP A 177 26.49 -1.36 3.20
N GLU A 178 27.66 -1.01 2.66
CA GLU A 178 27.96 -1.12 1.22
C GLU A 178 27.93 -2.56 0.70
N ARG A 179 28.05 -3.55 1.60
CA ARG A 179 28.01 -4.97 1.23
C ARG A 179 26.58 -5.47 1.06
N ILE A 180 25.63 -4.96 1.85
CA ILE A 180 24.22 -5.35 1.82
C ILE A 180 23.36 -4.40 0.98
N ALA A 181 23.79 -3.14 0.79
CA ALA A 181 23.11 -2.17 -0.08
C ALA A 181 22.74 -2.72 -1.48
N PRO A 182 23.60 -3.49 -2.17
CA PRO A 182 23.24 -4.09 -3.45
C PRO A 182 22.04 -5.04 -3.40
N ASP A 183 21.85 -5.77 -2.30
CA ASP A 183 20.69 -6.66 -2.13
C ASP A 183 19.39 -5.85 -2.04
N LEU A 184 19.38 -4.77 -1.24
CA LEU A 184 18.24 -3.86 -1.17
C LEU A 184 17.97 -3.21 -2.54
N ALA A 185 19.02 -2.78 -3.24
CA ALA A 185 18.91 -2.20 -4.58
C ALA A 185 18.28 -3.18 -5.57
N ASN A 186 18.63 -4.46 -5.50
CA ASN A 186 18.03 -5.51 -6.33
C ASN A 186 16.55 -5.73 -6.02
N LEU A 187 16.19 -5.79 -4.74
CA LEU A 187 14.79 -5.95 -4.32
C LEU A 187 13.94 -4.75 -4.74
N LEU A 188 14.48 -3.52 -4.60
CA LEU A 188 13.86 -2.30 -5.09
C LEU A 188 13.66 -2.36 -6.61
N LEU A 189 14.72 -2.67 -7.37
CA LEU A 189 14.67 -2.72 -8.82
C LEU A 189 13.66 -3.76 -9.33
N ALA A 190 13.69 -4.97 -8.78
CA ALA A 190 12.78 -6.05 -9.17
C ALA A 190 11.31 -5.70 -8.88
N THR A 191 11.03 -5.18 -7.67
CA THR A 191 9.65 -4.82 -7.30
C THR A 191 9.17 -3.59 -8.08
N LEU A 192 10.05 -2.61 -8.32
CA LEU A 192 9.78 -1.43 -9.14
C LEU A 192 9.41 -1.81 -10.57
N LEU A 193 10.20 -2.69 -11.20
CA LEU A 193 9.90 -3.22 -12.53
C LEU A 193 8.57 -3.96 -12.54
N GLY A 194 8.25 -4.73 -11.50
CA GLY A 194 6.94 -5.36 -11.36
C GLY A 194 5.79 -4.35 -11.31
N VAL A 195 5.92 -3.26 -10.55
CA VAL A 195 4.92 -2.18 -10.47
C VAL A 195 4.74 -1.50 -11.82
N LEU A 196 5.85 -1.18 -12.52
CA LEU A 196 5.81 -0.57 -13.84
C LEU A 196 5.17 -1.51 -14.88
N TYR A 197 5.55 -2.78 -14.87
CA TYR A 197 5.02 -3.78 -15.78
C TYR A 197 3.51 -3.98 -15.59
N ILE A 198 3.04 -4.29 -14.37
CA ILE A 198 1.61 -4.49 -14.12
C ILE A 198 0.82 -3.20 -14.39
N GLY A 199 1.39 -2.03 -14.04
CA GLY A 199 0.79 -0.74 -14.32
C GLY A 199 0.59 -0.50 -15.82
N LEU A 200 1.64 -0.71 -16.61
CA LEU A 200 1.61 -0.54 -18.07
C LEU A 200 0.67 -1.57 -18.72
N MET A 201 0.80 -2.85 -18.37
CA MET A 201 -0.05 -3.90 -18.95
C MET A 201 -1.53 -3.70 -18.61
N SER A 202 -1.85 -3.20 -17.40
CA SER A 202 -3.24 -2.85 -17.05
C SER A 202 -3.81 -1.78 -17.99
N TYR A 203 -3.01 -0.79 -18.37
CA TYR A 203 -3.40 0.22 -19.36
C TYR A 203 -3.50 -0.36 -20.76
N VAL A 204 -2.48 -1.07 -21.24
CA VAL A 204 -2.46 -1.64 -22.60
C VAL A 204 -3.65 -2.57 -22.83
N VAL A 205 -3.98 -3.43 -21.87
CA VAL A 205 -5.15 -4.33 -21.96
C VAL A 205 -6.47 -3.55 -22.01
N ALA A 206 -6.60 -2.48 -21.22
CA ALA A 206 -7.79 -1.64 -21.24
C ALA A 206 -7.91 -0.82 -22.53
N TRP A 207 -6.80 -0.28 -23.03
CA TRP A 207 -6.71 0.51 -24.24
C TRP A 207 -6.99 -0.33 -25.49
N TYR A 208 -6.34 -1.49 -25.62
CA TYR A 208 -6.54 -2.38 -26.76
C TYR A 208 -7.95 -2.97 -26.83
N GLY A 209 -8.53 -3.30 -25.67
CA GLY A 209 -9.90 -3.83 -25.62
C GLY A 209 -10.99 -2.78 -25.85
N ASP A 210 -10.67 -1.50 -25.68
CA ASP A 210 -11.53 -0.31 -25.86
C ASP A 210 -12.99 -0.46 -25.40
N LEU A 211 -13.19 -1.18 -24.30
CA LEU A 211 -14.54 -1.37 -23.76
C LEU A 211 -15.00 -0.06 -23.10
N PRO A 212 -16.23 0.44 -23.37
CA PRO A 212 -16.66 1.76 -22.91
C PRO A 212 -16.47 2.02 -21.40
N PRO A 213 -16.78 1.07 -20.48
CA PRO A 213 -16.52 1.27 -19.05
C PRO A 213 -15.04 1.40 -18.69
N LYS A 214 -14.15 0.69 -19.42
CA LYS A 214 -12.70 0.76 -19.20
C LYS A 214 -12.10 2.04 -19.78
N ALA A 215 -12.53 2.43 -20.98
CA ALA A 215 -12.12 3.69 -21.59
C ALA A 215 -12.52 4.89 -20.71
N ALA A 216 -13.76 4.92 -20.20
CA ALA A 216 -14.26 5.99 -19.34
C ALA A 216 -13.42 6.18 -18.05
N TYR A 217 -12.89 5.10 -17.47
CA TYR A 217 -12.00 5.17 -16.30
C TYR A 217 -10.71 5.92 -16.59
N TYR A 218 -10.08 5.66 -17.75
CA TYR A 218 -8.84 6.29 -18.16
C TYR A 218 -9.05 7.71 -18.73
N LEU A 219 -10.15 7.95 -19.46
CA LEU A 219 -10.49 9.29 -19.96
C LEU A 219 -10.68 10.30 -18.83
N ARG A 220 -11.33 9.90 -17.73
CA ARG A 220 -11.46 10.76 -16.54
C ARG A 220 -10.11 11.09 -15.90
N ARG A 221 -9.17 10.16 -15.98
CA ARG A 221 -7.79 10.29 -15.48
C ARG A 221 -6.85 11.01 -16.45
N ALA A 222 -7.29 11.25 -17.68
CA ALA A 222 -6.61 12.07 -18.67
C ALA A 222 -6.99 13.56 -18.54
N ALA A 223 -8.08 13.87 -17.83
CA ALA A 223 -8.47 15.24 -17.52
C ALA A 223 -7.55 15.86 -16.46
N GLU A 224 -7.28 17.16 -16.58
CA GLU A 224 -6.50 17.90 -15.58
C GLU A 224 -7.18 17.86 -14.20
N PRO A 225 -6.41 17.77 -13.09
CA PRO A 225 -4.94 17.83 -12.99
C PRO A 225 -4.26 16.44 -12.96
N TYR A 226 -4.97 15.36 -13.29
CA TYR A 226 -4.52 14.00 -13.04
C TYR A 226 -3.31 13.54 -13.89
N PRO A 227 -3.10 14.01 -15.14
CA PRO A 227 -1.87 13.73 -15.89
C PRO A 227 -0.60 14.09 -15.13
N ALA A 228 -0.60 15.19 -14.36
CA ALA A 228 0.54 15.59 -13.55
C ALA A 228 0.86 14.57 -12.44
N LEU A 229 -0.16 13.98 -11.80
CA LEU A 229 0.02 12.91 -10.81
C LEU A 229 0.58 11.63 -11.44
N MET A 230 0.12 11.28 -12.64
CA MET A 230 0.66 10.14 -13.39
C MET A 230 2.11 10.41 -13.79
N ALA A 231 2.42 11.60 -14.31
CA ALA A 231 3.78 11.99 -14.66
C ALA A 231 4.73 11.94 -13.45
N ALA A 232 4.31 12.47 -12.29
CA ALA A 232 5.08 12.36 -11.05
C ALA A 232 5.29 10.89 -10.64
N SER A 233 4.26 10.05 -10.76
CA SER A 233 4.36 8.63 -10.43
C SER A 233 5.33 7.88 -11.33
N VAL A 234 5.22 8.06 -12.66
CA VAL A 234 6.02 7.33 -13.65
C VAL A 234 7.42 7.91 -13.77
N ALA A 235 7.58 9.23 -13.89
CA ALA A 235 8.89 9.84 -14.07
C ALA A 235 9.69 9.84 -12.77
N ALA A 236 9.16 10.45 -11.71
CA ALA A 236 9.90 10.58 -10.44
C ALA A 236 9.89 9.30 -9.60
N GLY A 237 8.79 8.53 -9.61
CA GLY A 237 8.69 7.28 -8.84
C GLY A 237 9.11 6.01 -9.57
N GLY A 238 9.17 6.05 -10.91
CA GLY A 238 9.38 4.91 -11.79
C GLY A 238 10.72 4.96 -12.51
N LEU A 239 10.77 5.75 -13.58
CA LEU A 239 11.88 5.84 -14.52
C LEU A 239 13.16 6.37 -13.88
N LEU A 240 13.08 7.47 -13.11
CA LEU A 240 14.27 8.03 -12.47
C LEU A 240 14.88 7.06 -11.43
N PRO A 241 14.12 6.46 -10.50
CA PRO A 241 14.60 5.40 -9.62
C PRO A 241 15.18 4.21 -10.38
N PHE A 242 14.52 3.77 -11.46
CA PHE A 242 15.02 2.68 -12.31
C PHE A 242 16.39 3.02 -12.88
N LEU A 243 16.56 4.18 -13.52
CA LEU A 243 17.82 4.61 -14.12
C LEU A 243 18.92 4.76 -13.06
N LEU A 244 18.61 5.35 -11.90
CA LEU A 244 19.54 5.46 -10.78
C LEU A 244 19.98 4.08 -10.28
N LEU A 245 19.06 3.12 -10.18
CA LEU A 245 19.36 1.75 -9.74
C LEU A 245 20.15 0.93 -10.76
N LEU A 246 20.33 1.38 -12.00
CA LEU A 246 21.28 0.76 -12.95
C LEU A 246 22.73 1.13 -12.63
N LEU A 247 22.97 2.25 -11.95
CA LEU A 247 24.30 2.76 -11.65
C LEU A 247 24.91 2.00 -10.47
N GLY A 248 26.03 1.31 -10.69
CA GLY A 248 26.73 0.55 -9.65
C GLY A 248 27.11 1.37 -8.42
N ALA A 249 27.43 2.65 -8.59
CA ALA A 249 27.73 3.59 -7.50
C ALA A 249 26.52 3.85 -6.59
N VAL A 250 25.33 4.00 -7.17
CA VAL A 250 24.07 4.20 -6.42
C VAL A 250 23.74 2.93 -5.64
N ARG A 251 23.85 1.76 -6.29
CA ARG A 251 23.48 0.47 -5.69
C ARG A 251 24.32 0.10 -4.46
N ARG A 252 25.56 0.58 -4.37
CA ARG A 252 26.46 0.32 -3.23
C ARG A 252 26.36 1.37 -2.13
N SER A 253 25.71 2.51 -2.38
CA SER A 253 25.65 3.63 -1.43
C SER A 253 24.31 3.63 -0.67
N PRO A 254 24.30 3.34 0.65
CA PRO A 254 23.09 3.50 1.46
C PRO A 254 22.52 4.92 1.37
N GLY A 255 23.38 5.94 1.30
CA GLY A 255 22.98 7.33 1.13
C GLY A 255 22.22 7.58 -0.17
N ALA A 256 22.71 7.04 -1.30
CA ALA A 256 22.01 7.16 -2.58
C ALA A 256 20.69 6.36 -2.60
N LEU A 257 20.65 5.19 -1.96
CA LEU A 257 19.42 4.40 -1.84
C LEU A 257 18.33 5.10 -1.02
N ARG A 258 18.69 5.97 -0.05
CA ARG A 258 17.71 6.82 0.66
C ARG A 258 16.98 7.76 -0.31
N LEU A 259 17.72 8.39 -1.23
CA LEU A 259 17.13 9.26 -2.25
C LEU A 259 16.20 8.46 -3.18
N VAL A 260 16.66 7.30 -3.65
CA VAL A 260 15.84 6.39 -4.48
C VAL A 260 14.54 6.01 -3.74
N GLY A 261 14.63 5.60 -2.47
CA GLY A 261 13.47 5.27 -1.66
C GLY A 261 12.50 6.45 -1.49
N LEU A 262 13.01 7.67 -1.29
CA LEU A 262 12.19 8.87 -1.18
C LEU A 262 11.43 9.16 -2.49
N LEU A 263 12.14 9.11 -3.62
CA LEU A 263 11.56 9.30 -4.95
C LEU A 263 10.45 8.29 -5.24
N VAL A 264 10.69 7.01 -4.93
CA VAL A 264 9.70 5.95 -5.08
C VAL A 264 8.49 6.19 -4.17
N LEU A 265 8.69 6.54 -2.89
CA LEU A 265 7.56 6.82 -1.98
C LEU A 265 6.69 7.98 -2.48
N VAL A 266 7.31 9.07 -2.96
CA VAL A 266 6.59 10.20 -3.57
C VAL A 266 5.76 9.71 -4.76
N GLY A 267 6.36 8.93 -5.66
CA GLY A 267 5.65 8.42 -6.83
C GLY A 267 4.54 7.40 -6.50
N LEU A 268 4.69 6.62 -5.43
CA LEU A 268 3.63 5.72 -4.93
C LEU A 268 2.46 6.52 -4.34
N VAL A 269 2.72 7.59 -3.59
CA VAL A 269 1.66 8.51 -3.12
C VAL A 269 0.96 9.18 -4.30
N SER A 270 1.71 9.69 -5.28
CA SER A 270 1.13 10.25 -6.51
C SER A 270 0.27 9.23 -7.25
N ARG A 271 0.68 7.95 -7.29
CA ARG A 271 -0.14 6.86 -7.84
C ARG A 271 -1.43 6.66 -7.06
N ALA A 272 -1.38 6.65 -5.73
CA ALA A 272 -2.55 6.50 -4.89
C ALA A 272 -3.55 7.65 -5.12
N CYS A 273 -3.05 8.89 -5.21
CA CYS A 273 -3.84 10.05 -5.58
C CYS A 273 -4.49 9.88 -6.97
N TRP A 274 -3.72 9.44 -7.97
CA TRP A 274 -4.24 9.19 -9.33
C TRP A 274 -5.28 8.06 -9.40
N LEU A 275 -5.17 7.04 -8.55
CA LEU A 275 -6.14 5.95 -8.47
C LEU A 275 -7.46 6.39 -7.84
N VAL A 276 -7.42 7.28 -6.86
CA VAL A 276 -8.57 7.54 -5.97
C VAL A 276 -9.25 8.89 -6.25
N LEU A 277 -8.50 9.97 -6.40
CA LEU A 277 -9.05 11.34 -6.50
C LEU A 277 -10.03 11.54 -7.69
N PRO A 278 -9.79 11.01 -8.90
CA PRO A 278 -10.70 11.19 -10.03
C PRO A 278 -12.12 10.66 -9.79
N ALA A 279 -12.30 9.71 -8.87
CA ALA A 279 -13.62 9.17 -8.54
C ALA A 279 -14.54 10.22 -7.90
N TRP A 280 -13.98 11.28 -7.31
CA TRP A 280 -14.73 12.29 -6.56
C TRP A 280 -14.90 13.62 -7.29
N GLY A 281 -14.38 13.74 -8.51
CA GLY A 281 -14.56 14.92 -9.37
C GLY A 281 -14.22 16.24 -8.65
N PRO A 282 -15.16 17.21 -8.55
CA PRO A 282 -14.93 18.50 -7.88
C PRO A 282 -14.46 18.39 -6.42
N GLY A 283 -14.81 17.32 -5.72
CA GLY A 283 -14.40 17.09 -4.32
C GLY A 283 -12.94 16.64 -4.15
N ALA A 284 -12.23 16.37 -5.23
CA ALA A 284 -10.86 15.82 -5.20
C ALA A 284 -9.85 16.73 -4.48
N GLY A 285 -9.91 18.05 -4.72
CA GLY A 285 -8.96 19.00 -4.11
C GLY A 285 -9.05 19.02 -2.58
N GLY A 286 -10.26 19.12 -2.04
CA GLY A 286 -10.50 19.06 -0.60
C GLY A 286 -10.10 17.72 0.02
N ALA A 287 -10.35 16.61 -0.69
CA ALA A 287 -9.93 15.29 -0.26
C ALA A 287 -8.40 15.16 -0.19
N ALA A 288 -7.66 15.69 -1.17
CA ALA A 288 -6.20 15.65 -1.18
C ALA A 288 -5.58 16.42 0.00
N LEU A 289 -6.10 17.62 0.30
CA LEU A 289 -5.65 18.41 1.46
C LEU A 289 -5.95 17.70 2.79
N ALA A 290 -7.17 17.17 2.94
CA ALA A 290 -7.56 16.38 4.10
C ALA A 290 -6.69 15.13 4.26
N ALA A 291 -6.33 14.46 3.16
CA ALA A 291 -5.45 13.30 3.19
C ALA A 291 -4.06 13.64 3.75
N GLY A 292 -3.49 14.80 3.39
CA GLY A 292 -2.22 15.27 3.94
C GLY A 292 -2.26 15.43 5.47
N LEU A 293 -3.33 16.04 5.99
CA LEU A 293 -3.54 16.21 7.43
C LEU A 293 -3.71 14.86 8.15
N TRP A 294 -4.54 13.97 7.59
CA TRP A 294 -4.74 12.64 8.15
C TRP A 294 -3.48 11.79 8.15
N LEU A 295 -2.71 11.85 7.05
CA LEU A 295 -1.46 11.11 6.94
C LEU A 295 -0.44 11.62 7.97
N ALA A 296 -0.33 12.94 8.16
CA ALA A 296 0.52 13.50 9.20
C ALA A 296 0.09 13.03 10.60
N GLY A 297 -1.23 13.06 10.88
CA GLY A 297 -1.79 12.54 12.14
C GLY A 297 -1.48 11.06 12.37
N LEU A 298 -1.70 10.21 11.37
CA LEU A 298 -1.39 8.78 11.43
C LEU A 298 0.10 8.52 11.68
N VAL A 299 0.99 9.29 11.05
CA VAL A 299 2.44 9.19 11.29
C VAL A 299 2.80 9.59 12.73
N VAL A 300 2.17 10.64 13.29
CA VAL A 300 2.38 11.03 14.69
C VAL A 300 1.90 9.93 15.63
N VAL A 301 0.69 9.41 15.43
CA VAL A 301 0.14 8.30 16.23
C VAL A 301 1.03 7.06 16.14
N ALA A 302 1.49 6.71 14.95
CA ALA A 302 2.40 5.58 14.75
C ALA A 302 3.71 5.75 15.53
N ARG A 303 4.32 6.95 15.48
CA ARG A 303 5.55 7.24 16.24
C ARG A 303 5.33 7.13 17.75
N LEU A 304 4.19 7.62 18.25
CA LEU A 304 3.84 7.51 19.66
C LEU A 304 3.60 6.06 20.08
N ALA A 305 2.84 5.30 19.28
CA ALA A 305 2.58 3.88 19.53
C ALA A 305 3.87 3.06 19.60
N LEU A 306 4.80 3.27 18.65
CA LEU A 306 6.10 2.60 18.64
C LEU A 306 6.98 2.98 19.84
N ARG A 307 6.97 4.26 20.26
CA ARG A 307 7.69 4.71 21.45
C ARG A 307 7.14 4.10 22.73
N LEU A 308 5.81 4.02 22.87
CA LEU A 308 5.15 3.41 24.02
C LEU A 308 5.43 1.92 24.10
N ALA A 309 5.33 1.20 22.98
CA ALA A 309 5.68 -0.22 22.90
C ALA A 309 7.14 -0.48 23.29
N GLY A 310 8.07 0.36 22.84
CA GLY A 310 9.49 0.27 23.22
C GLY A 310 9.74 0.47 24.72
N ARG A 311 9.04 1.42 25.36
CA ARG A 311 9.14 1.66 26.81
C ARG A 311 8.59 0.50 27.64
N LEU A 312 7.44 -0.05 27.24
CA LEU A 312 6.81 -1.18 27.94
C LEU A 312 7.66 -2.47 27.82
N GLY A 313 8.21 -2.73 26.63
CA GLY A 313 9.10 -3.87 26.41
C GLY A 313 10.43 -3.76 27.17
N GLY A 314 10.94 -2.55 27.40
CA GLY A 314 12.12 -2.30 28.23
C GLY A 314 11.86 -2.58 29.72
N ARG A 315 10.69 -2.19 30.24
CA ARG A 315 10.32 -2.41 31.66
C ARG A 315 10.13 -3.89 32.00
N LEU A 316 9.53 -4.68 31.11
CA LEU A 316 9.32 -6.13 31.30
C LEU A 316 10.60 -6.97 31.18
N ARG A 317 11.72 -6.40 30.72
CA ARG A 317 13.04 -7.06 30.70
C ARG A 317 13.87 -6.81 31.95
N HIS A 318 13.44 -5.89 32.81
CA HIS A 318 14.12 -5.47 34.03
C HIS A 318 13.31 -5.74 35.31
N ALA A 319 12.17 -6.42 35.19
CA ALA A 319 11.37 -6.96 36.28
C ALA A 319 11.42 -8.49 36.21
#